data_AF-A0A0A0LJD9-F1
#
_entry.id   AF-A0A0A0LJD9-F1
#
_cell.length_a   1.000
_cell.length_b   1.000
_cell.length_c   1.000
_cell.angle_alpha   90.00
_cell.angle_beta   90.00
_cell.angle_gamma   90.00
#
_symmetry.space_group_name_H-M   'P 1'
#
loop_
_entity.id
_entity.type
_entity.pdbx_description
1 polymer ?
#
loop_
_entity_poly.entity_id
_entity_poly.type
_entity_poly.pdbx_seq_one_letter_code
_entity_poly.pdbx_strand_id
1 'polypeptide(L)'
;MLISPLYIFDVLSQLISIISTSFLVTLHFWLCSKISRANSLQNLNIGGTYITDISLLAIADNCPNLKTIVLWCCRLVTESGLLILVRNCHQLESINVWAMRVPIDCFVGLVAISPSLQIKSRSVLDSTWV
;
A
#
# COMPACT_ATOMS: atom_id res chain seq x y z
N MET A 1 18.53 -48.90 29.81
CA MET A 1 18.66 -48.02 28.62
C MET A 1 18.30 -46.62 29.03
N LEU A 2 19.29 -45.80 29.40
CA LEU A 2 19.09 -44.39 29.71
C LEU A 2 19.63 -43.59 28.51
N ILE A 3 18.76 -42.83 27.85
CA ILE A 3 19.12 -41.97 26.72
C ILE A 3 20.07 -40.88 27.23
N SER A 4 21.22 -40.70 26.58
CA SER A 4 22.27 -39.78 27.04
C SER A 4 21.76 -38.33 27.05
N PRO A 5 22.20 -37.48 28.01
CA PRO A 5 21.82 -36.06 28.06
C PRO A 5 22.20 -35.28 26.79
N LEU A 6 23.24 -35.73 26.08
CA LEU A 6 23.66 -35.20 24.78
C LEU A 6 22.61 -35.41 23.70
N TYR A 7 21.92 -36.56 23.70
CA TYR A 7 20.85 -36.84 22.73
C TYR A 7 19.63 -35.94 22.93
N ILE A 8 19.29 -35.59 24.18
CA ILE A 8 18.19 -34.66 24.47
C ILE A 8 18.54 -33.25 24.00
N PHE A 9 19.80 -32.81 24.17
CA PHE A 9 20.26 -31.50 23.73
C PHE A 9 20.28 -31.39 22.20
N ASP A 10 20.70 -32.44 21.50
CA ASP A 10 20.65 -32.51 20.03
C ASP A 10 19.22 -32.51 19.49
N VAL A 11 18.30 -33.24 20.13
CA VAL A 11 16.88 -33.26 19.74
C VAL A 11 16.22 -31.90 19.99
N LEU A 12 16.54 -31.21 21.09
CA LEU A 12 16.07 -29.86 21.35
C LEU A 12 16.65 -28.83 20.37
N SER A 13 17.92 -28.96 20.00
CA SER A 13 18.57 -28.13 18.96
C SER A 13 17.95 -28.38 17.58
N GLN A 14 17.66 -29.63 17.23
CA GLN A 14 16.95 -29.99 16.01
C GLN A 14 15.51 -29.47 16.01
N LEU A 15 14.78 -29.50 17.13
CA LEU A 15 13.44 -28.93 17.26
C LEU A 15 13.46 -27.40 17.09
N ILE A 16 14.45 -26.69 17.64
CA ILE A 16 14.65 -25.24 17.41
C ILE A 16 14.97 -24.96 15.93
N SER A 17 15.80 -25.79 15.29
CA SER A 17 16.11 -25.71 13.85
C SER A 17 14.89 -26.00 12.97
N ILE A 18 14.05 -26.97 13.33
CA ILE A 18 12.82 -27.33 12.61
C ILE A 18 11.75 -26.23 12.73
N ILE A 19 11.62 -25.59 13.91
CA ILE A 19 10.72 -24.43 14.08
C ILE A 19 11.24 -23.22 13.28
N SER A 20 12.56 -22.98 13.30
CA SER A 20 13.21 -21.92 12.51
C SER A 20 13.03 -22.15 11.00
N THR A 21 13.27 -23.36 10.51
CA THR A 21 13.16 -23.69 9.08
C THR A 21 11.72 -23.78 8.60
N SER A 22 10.78 -24.29 9.40
CA SER A 22 9.35 -24.29 9.04
C SER A 22 8.78 -22.87 9.03
N PHE A 23 9.19 -22.01 9.98
CA PHE A 23 8.78 -20.60 9.99
C PHE A 23 9.44 -19.82 8.84
N LEU A 24 10.70 -20.10 8.50
CA LEU A 24 11.40 -19.48 7.37
C LEU A 24 10.91 -19.96 6.00
N VAL A 25 10.53 -21.23 5.84
CA VAL A 25 9.94 -21.73 4.57
C VAL A 25 8.53 -21.20 4.39
N THR A 26 7.75 -21.11 5.47
CA THR A 26 6.41 -20.49 5.41
C THR A 26 6.53 -18.99 5.17
N LEU A 27 7.50 -18.29 5.77
CA LEU A 27 7.83 -16.88 5.51
C LEU A 27 8.40 -16.68 4.10
N HIS A 28 9.17 -17.62 3.54
CA HIS A 28 9.68 -17.57 2.17
C HIS A 28 8.53 -17.77 1.15
N PHE A 29 7.58 -18.67 1.42
CA PHE A 29 6.32 -18.77 0.65
C PHE A 29 5.42 -17.54 0.85
N TRP A 30 5.44 -16.89 2.02
CA TRP A 30 4.74 -15.62 2.29
C TRP A 30 5.41 -14.41 1.61
N LEU A 31 6.74 -14.41 1.48
CA LEU A 31 7.55 -13.36 0.86
C LEU A 31 7.55 -13.46 -0.68
N CYS A 32 7.51 -14.66 -1.25
CA CYS A 32 7.42 -14.86 -2.71
C CYS A 32 5.99 -14.64 -3.25
N SER A 33 4.97 -14.74 -2.38
CA SER A 33 3.56 -14.52 -2.73
C SER A 33 3.06 -13.10 -2.42
N LYS A 34 3.93 -12.10 -2.20
CA LYS A 34 3.62 -10.69 -2.53
C LYS A 34 3.61 -10.55 -4.07
N ILE A 35 2.62 -11.24 -4.62
CA ILE A 35 1.89 -11.10 -5.88
C ILE A 35 2.56 -10.12 -6.83
N SER A 36 3.10 -10.66 -7.93
CA SER A 36 3.44 -9.97 -9.18
C SER A 36 3.02 -8.49 -9.16
N ARG A 37 3.96 -7.59 -8.83
CA ARG A 37 3.72 -6.14 -8.89
C ARG A 37 3.02 -5.87 -10.21
N ALA A 38 1.87 -5.21 -10.14
CA ALA A 38 1.08 -4.84 -11.31
C ALA A 38 1.81 -3.70 -12.05
N ASN A 39 2.96 -4.03 -12.63
CA ASN A 39 3.87 -3.09 -13.29
C ASN A 39 3.25 -2.51 -14.57
N SER A 40 2.21 -3.12 -15.11
CA SER A 40 1.45 -2.59 -16.24
C SER A 40 0.28 -1.69 -15.83
N LEU A 41 -0.12 -1.69 -14.55
CA LEU A 41 -1.30 -0.95 -14.10
C LEU A 41 -0.97 0.53 -13.95
N GLN A 42 -1.46 1.33 -14.91
CA GLN A 42 -1.27 2.78 -14.93
C GLN A 42 -2.51 3.55 -14.50
N ASN A 43 -3.70 2.97 -14.65
CA ASN A 43 -4.96 3.65 -14.38
C ASN A 43 -5.84 2.75 -13.50
N LEU A 44 -6.24 3.26 -12.33
CA LEU A 44 -7.06 2.51 -11.37
C LEU A 44 -8.27 3.33 -10.94
N ASN A 45 -9.47 2.79 -11.14
CA ASN A 45 -10.70 3.40 -10.64
C ASN A 45 -11.34 2.50 -9.59
N ILE A 46 -11.40 3.00 -8.35
CA ILE A 46 -11.99 2.33 -7.18
C ILE A 46 -12.90 3.29 -6.41
N GLY A 47 -13.38 4.35 -7.06
CA GLY A 47 -14.34 5.25 -6.43
C GLY A 47 -15.69 4.57 -6.16
N GLY A 48 -16.37 5.01 -5.11
CA GLY A 48 -17.63 4.45 -4.63
C GLY A 48 -17.46 3.15 -3.83
N THR A 49 -16.23 2.69 -3.62
CA THR A 49 -15.93 1.45 -2.90
C THR A 49 -15.52 1.70 -1.45
N TYR A 50 -15.58 0.64 -0.64
CA TYR A 50 -15.22 0.65 0.78
C TYR A 50 -13.73 0.34 0.96
N ILE A 51 -12.89 1.30 0.60
CA ILE A 51 -11.42 1.21 0.76
C ILE A 51 -10.94 2.06 1.93
N THR A 52 -9.80 1.68 2.51
CA THR A 52 -9.16 2.37 3.64
C THR A 52 -7.72 2.75 3.31
N ASP A 53 -7.04 3.43 4.23
CA ASP A 53 -5.62 3.75 4.10
C ASP A 53 -4.75 2.49 3.94
N ILE A 54 -5.14 1.37 4.56
CA ILE A 54 -4.47 0.08 4.40
C ILE A 54 -4.60 -0.42 2.96
N SER A 55 -5.76 -0.23 2.33
CA SER A 55 -5.97 -0.54 0.92
C SER A 55 -5.08 0.31 0.02
N LEU A 56 -4.94 1.61 0.31
CA LEU A 56 -4.05 2.48 -0.47
C LEU A 56 -2.58 2.11 -0.31
N LEU A 57 -2.13 1.73 0.89
CA LEU A 57 -0.78 1.20 1.09
C LEU A 57 -0.54 -0.05 0.25
N ALA A 58 -1.48 -0.99 0.25
CA ALA A 58 -1.39 -2.19 -0.57
C ALA A 58 -1.35 -1.86 -2.08
N ILE A 59 -2.15 -0.90 -2.54
CA ILE A 59 -2.09 -0.43 -3.93
C ILE A 59 -0.71 0.15 -4.25
N ALA A 60 -0.18 1.01 -3.37
CA ALA A 60 1.07 1.69 -3.61
C ALA A 60 2.28 0.73 -3.63
N ASP A 61 2.27 -0.29 -2.77
CA ASP A 61 3.28 -1.35 -2.75
C ASP A 61 3.26 -2.21 -4.03
N ASN A 62 2.06 -2.50 -4.55
CA ASN A 62 1.89 -3.44 -5.66
C ASN A 62 1.83 -2.77 -7.03
N CYS A 63 1.53 -1.47 -7.12
CA CYS A 63 1.30 -0.74 -8.37
C CYS A 63 2.27 0.45 -8.51
N PRO A 64 3.58 0.22 -8.72
CA PRO A 64 4.58 1.29 -8.73
C PRO A 64 4.50 2.22 -9.95
N ASN A 65 3.92 1.74 -11.05
CA ASN A 65 3.79 2.49 -12.30
C ASN A 65 2.40 3.14 -12.43
N LEU A 66 1.66 3.26 -11.33
CA LEU A 66 0.34 3.87 -11.34
C LEU A 66 0.46 5.36 -11.65
N LYS A 67 -0.26 5.80 -12.69
CA LYS A 67 -0.31 7.19 -13.18
C LYS A 67 -1.57 7.90 -12.78
N THR A 68 -2.70 7.22 -12.82
CA THR A 68 -3.99 7.81 -12.46
C THR A 68 -4.74 6.93 -11.48
N ILE A 69 -5.33 7.57 -10.47
CA ILE A 69 -6.19 6.88 -9.51
C ILE A 69 -7.44 7.69 -9.20
N VAL A 70 -8.58 7.00 -9.16
CA VAL A 70 -9.89 7.59 -8.92
C VAL A 70 -10.49 7.01 -7.65
N LEU A 71 -10.72 7.87 -6.63
CA LEU A 71 -11.13 7.55 -5.27
C LEU A 71 -12.43 8.25 -4.83
N TRP A 72 -13.30 8.62 -5.78
CA TRP A 72 -14.50 9.41 -5.44
C TRP A 72 -15.39 8.69 -4.41
N CYS A 73 -15.99 9.43 -3.46
CA CYS A 73 -16.86 8.87 -2.40
C CYS A 73 -16.22 7.78 -1.49
N CYS A 74 -14.89 7.64 -1.46
CA CYS A 74 -14.19 6.75 -0.53
C CYS A 74 -14.04 7.41 0.85
N ARG A 75 -15.02 7.21 1.74
CA ARG A 75 -15.15 7.96 3.01
C ARG A 75 -14.17 7.59 4.12
N LEU A 76 -13.50 6.45 4.01
CA LEU A 76 -12.57 5.94 5.05
C LEU A 76 -11.10 6.16 4.70
N VAL A 77 -10.84 6.70 3.50
CA VAL A 77 -9.51 7.13 3.14
C VAL A 77 -9.26 8.49 3.77
N THR A 78 -8.14 8.60 4.48
CA THR A 78 -7.70 9.81 5.14
C THR A 78 -6.53 10.45 4.39
N GLU A 79 -6.11 11.62 4.87
CA GLU A 79 -4.88 12.27 4.42
C GLU A 79 -3.66 11.34 4.48
N SER A 80 -3.53 10.53 5.53
CA SER A 80 -2.41 9.60 5.70
C SER A 80 -2.34 8.59 4.56
N GLY A 81 -3.49 8.03 4.15
CA GLY A 81 -3.56 7.09 3.04
C GLY A 81 -3.18 7.74 1.71
N LEU A 82 -3.63 8.97 1.47
CA LEU A 82 -3.26 9.72 0.26
C LEU A 82 -1.76 10.06 0.21
N LEU A 83 -1.19 10.48 1.34
CA LEU A 83 0.25 10.76 1.46
C LEU A 83 1.09 9.51 1.17
N ILE A 84 0.70 8.36 1.73
CA ILE A 84 1.38 7.07 1.47
C ILE A 84 1.32 6.73 -0.03
N LEU A 85 0.14 6.89 -0.65
CA LEU A 85 -0.06 6.61 -2.07
C LEU A 85 0.86 7.48 -2.94
N VAL A 86 0.87 8.80 -2.73
CA VAL A 86 1.70 9.73 -3.51
C VAL A 86 3.19 9.51 -3.27
N ARG A 87 3.58 9.12 -2.05
CA ARG A 87 4.98 8.82 -1.72
C ARG A 87 5.50 7.57 -2.42
N ASN A 88 4.69 6.52 -2.53
CA ASN A 88 5.13 5.23 -3.05
C ASN A 88 4.85 5.07 -4.56
N CYS A 89 3.84 5.74 -5.11
CA CYS A 89 3.56 5.79 -6.54
C CYS A 89 4.21 7.01 -7.19
N HIS A 90 5.52 6.95 -7.46
CA HIS A 90 6.29 8.08 -8.01
C HIS A 90 5.86 8.53 -9.42
N GLN A 91 5.16 7.69 -10.17
CA GLN A 91 4.64 8.02 -11.50
C GLN A 91 3.21 8.57 -11.46
N LEU A 92 2.65 8.83 -10.27
CA LEU A 92 1.29 9.32 -10.15
C LEU A 92 1.18 10.76 -10.69
N GLU A 93 0.44 10.89 -11.79
CA GLU A 93 0.19 12.13 -12.51
C GLU A 93 -1.17 12.74 -12.12
N SER A 94 -2.17 11.92 -11.80
CA SER A 94 -3.50 12.43 -11.43
C SER A 94 -4.17 11.61 -10.33
N ILE A 95 -4.80 12.31 -9.39
CA ILE A 95 -5.64 11.73 -8.34
C ILE A 95 -7.00 12.42 -8.31
N ASN A 96 -8.07 11.63 -8.26
CA ASN A 96 -9.43 12.15 -8.07
C ASN A 96 -9.95 11.79 -6.69
N VAL A 97 -10.19 12.81 -5.87
CA VAL A 97 -10.67 12.72 -4.48
C VAL A 97 -12.06 13.36 -4.31
N TRP A 98 -12.86 13.40 -5.38
CA TRP A 98 -14.18 14.02 -5.36
C TRP A 98 -15.10 13.40 -4.31
N ALA A 99 -15.83 14.24 -3.58
CA ALA A 99 -16.74 13.81 -2.51
C ALA A 99 -16.08 12.96 -1.40
N MET A 100 -14.76 13.07 -1.23
CA MET A 100 -14.06 12.58 -0.04
C MET A 100 -14.11 13.65 1.07
N ARG A 101 -14.04 13.21 2.33
CA ARG A 101 -13.97 14.09 3.50
C ARG A 101 -12.52 14.37 3.89
N VAL A 102 -11.75 14.97 2.98
CA VAL A 102 -10.35 15.32 3.22
C VAL A 102 -10.22 16.85 3.29
N PRO A 103 -9.50 17.42 4.29
CA PRO A 103 -9.25 18.86 4.38
C PRO A 103 -8.50 19.38 3.14
N ILE A 104 -8.74 20.63 2.76
CA ILE A 104 -8.04 21.27 1.62
C ILE A 104 -6.52 21.35 1.87
N ASP A 105 -6.11 21.56 3.13
CA ASP A 105 -4.70 21.69 3.51
C ASP A 105 -3.88 20.42 3.20
N CYS A 106 -4.53 19.25 3.17
CA CYS A 106 -3.90 17.99 2.78
C CYS A 106 -3.29 18.07 1.37
N PHE A 107 -3.92 18.79 0.44
CA PHE A 107 -3.44 18.91 -0.93
C PHE A 107 -2.09 19.61 -1.02
N VAL A 108 -1.79 20.53 -0.09
CA VAL A 108 -0.47 21.18 0.01
C VAL A 108 0.61 20.12 0.27
N GLY A 109 0.35 19.18 1.18
CA GLY A 109 1.28 18.08 1.46
C GLY A 109 1.49 17.15 0.26
N LEU A 110 0.44 16.85 -0.49
CA LEU A 110 0.53 16.01 -1.69
C LEU A 110 1.34 16.70 -2.80
N VAL A 111 1.07 17.97 -3.07
CA VAL A 111 1.77 18.76 -4.11
C VAL A 111 3.22 19.05 -3.69
N ALA A 112 3.52 19.18 -2.40
CA ALA A 112 4.89 19.30 -1.92
C ALA A 112 5.73 18.04 -2.22
N ILE A 113 5.10 16.86 -2.23
CA ILE A 113 5.77 15.59 -2.58
C ILE A 113 5.87 15.42 -4.09
N SER A 114 4.80 15.75 -4.82
CA SER A 114 4.73 15.66 -6.28
C SER A 114 4.15 16.94 -6.87
N PRO A 115 4.99 17.92 -7.26
CA PRO A 115 4.54 19.23 -7.75
C PRO A 115 3.72 19.17 -9.05
N SER A 116 3.91 18.12 -9.85
CA SER A 116 3.17 17.88 -11.09
C SER A 116 1.85 17.14 -10.90
N LEU A 117 1.51 16.72 -9.67
CA LEU A 117 0.32 15.93 -9.40
C LEU A 117 -0.96 16.74 -9.60
N GLN A 118 -1.81 16.27 -10.51
CA GLN A 118 -3.12 16.87 -10.77
C GLN A 118 -4.16 16.32 -9.80
N ILE A 119 -4.57 17.14 -8.83
CA ILE A 119 -5.58 16.78 -7.84
C ILE A 119 -6.96 17.26 -8.32
N LYS A 120 -7.84 16.31 -8.63
CA LYS A 120 -9.24 16.57 -8.97
C LYS A 120 -10.07 16.45 -7.70
N SER A 121 -10.56 17.56 -7.19
CA SER A 121 -11.45 17.61 -6.03
C SER A 121 -12.63 18.54 -6.32
N ARG A 122 -13.70 18.43 -5.53
CA ARG A 122 -14.84 19.35 -5.65
C ARG A 122 -14.42 20.80 -5.41
N SER A 123 -13.46 21.06 -4.52
CA SER A 123 -12.99 22.41 -4.20
C SER A 123 -11.99 22.98 -5.20
N VAL A 124 -11.23 22.14 -5.91
CA VAL A 124 -10.23 22.59 -6.90
C VAL A 124 -10.87 22.89 -8.26
N LEU A 125 -11.98 22.22 -8.60
CA LEU A 125 -12.67 22.38 -9.88
C LEU A 125 -13.46 23.70 -10.03
N ASP A 126 -13.65 24.49 -8.97
CA ASP A 126 -14.19 25.85 -9.08
C ASP A 126 -13.14 26.86 -9.59
N SER A 127 -11.87 26.45 -9.77
CA SER A 127 -10.78 27.34 -10.22
C SER A 127 -10.29 27.11 -11.66
N THR A 128 -10.83 26.13 -12.39
CA THR A 128 -10.42 25.83 -13.78
C THR A 128 -11.58 25.77 -14.79
N TRP A 129 -12.71 26.41 -14.46
CA TRP A 129 -13.74 26.75 -15.44
C TRP A 129 -13.81 28.27 -15.63
N VAL A 130 -12.72 28.87 -16.16
CA VAL A 130 -12.72 30.11 -16.95
C VAL A 130 -11.67 29.96 -18.04
#